data_AF-A0A2V8LLF6-F1
#
_entry.id   AF-A0A2V8LLF6-F1
#
_cell.length_a   1.000
_cell.length_b   1.000
_cell.length_c   1.000
_cell.angle_alpha   90.00
_cell.angle_beta   90.00
_cell.angle_gamma   90.00
#
_symmetry.space_group_name_H-M   'P 1'
#
loop_
_entity.id
_entity.type
_entity.pdbx_description
1 polymer ?
#
loop_
_entity_poly.entity_id
_entity_poly.type
_entity_poly.pdbx_seq_one_letter_code
_entity_poly.pdbx_strand_id
1 'polypeptide(L)'
;MAENDQYEELQKRIEALTKRVFNLEVQAGLRASQSASSVRERREAKAASLESRIGGHWLNRVGIIAVLLGVSYFLRYAFENRWIAAEGRVLIGLVAGLGVVFWSEHIRRQGQIIFSHSLKAVGIGVLYLSLWASSQLYGLVPVGLAFAAMSAVTAATVLLALWQDSLVVAAFALVGAFMTPLALSTGENNAYSLFSYVAILNAGTLVLLRFRPWNRLLVGSFLGTLILYSGWHARYYSADQFWIAFGFTTLFFTGFALVPWIARSERDSTPVLLVAPANAAVYFVEVYELFAHVGNRIAAARAAVVLGCHGAASDFELALGDRGRIAGHSDADWAGGSLDHHRVVF
;
A
#
# COMPACT_ATOMS: atom_id res chain seq x y z
N MET A 1 90.44 8.50 -46.19
CA MET A 1 89.73 9.58 -45.47
C MET A 1 88.25 9.27 -45.30
N ALA A 2 87.50 8.96 -46.37
CA ALA A 2 86.07 8.63 -46.29
C ALA A 2 85.72 7.44 -45.37
N GLU A 3 86.59 6.43 -45.26
CA GLU A 3 86.36 5.27 -44.41
C GLU A 3 86.43 5.59 -42.90
N ASN A 4 87.28 6.53 -42.49
CA ASN A 4 87.49 6.89 -41.07
C ASN A 4 86.34 7.74 -40.52
N ASP A 5 85.81 8.66 -41.34
CA ASP A 5 84.60 9.44 -41.01
C ASP A 5 83.37 8.53 -40.84
N GLN A 6 83.27 7.46 -41.65
CA GLN A 6 82.18 6.50 -41.55
C GLN A 6 82.21 5.71 -40.22
N TYR A 7 83.40 5.37 -39.71
CA TYR A 7 83.53 4.72 -38.40
C TYR A 7 83.19 5.65 -37.23
N GLU A 8 83.59 6.92 -37.27
CA GLU A 8 83.22 7.90 -36.24
C GLU A 8 81.72 8.15 -36.19
N GLU A 9 81.07 8.23 -37.36
CA GLU A 9 79.62 8.38 -37.42
C GLU A 9 78.90 7.13 -36.89
N LEU A 10 79.44 5.93 -37.16
CA LEU A 10 78.93 4.69 -36.61
C LEU A 10 79.02 4.66 -35.08
N GLN A 11 80.15 5.07 -34.51
CA GLN A 11 80.35 5.14 -33.05
C GLN A 11 79.37 6.13 -32.39
N LYS A 12 79.16 7.31 -32.97
CA LYS A 12 78.17 8.28 -32.48
C LYS A 12 76.75 7.71 -32.52
N ARG A 13 76.39 6.96 -33.57
CA ARG A 13 75.08 6.30 -33.67
C ARG A 13 74.92 5.18 -32.65
N ILE A 14 75.94 4.36 -32.42
CA ILE A 14 75.93 3.29 -31.40
C ILE A 14 75.79 3.91 -30.00
N GLU A 15 76.51 4.98 -29.69
CA GLU A 15 76.39 5.66 -28.39
C GLU A 15 75.00 6.28 -28.20
N ALA A 16 74.47 6.93 -29.24
CA ALA A 16 73.13 7.51 -29.23
C ALA A 16 72.04 6.43 -29.07
N LEU A 17 72.20 5.28 -29.73
CA LEU A 17 71.30 4.13 -29.58
C LEU A 17 71.42 3.52 -28.18
N THR A 18 72.63 3.37 -27.64
CA THR A 18 72.86 2.84 -26.28
C THR A 18 72.20 3.74 -25.23
N LYS A 19 72.35 5.07 -25.34
CA LYS A 19 71.66 6.03 -24.48
C LYS A 19 70.13 5.96 -24.62
N ARG A 20 69.61 5.77 -25.83
CA ARG A 20 68.16 5.62 -26.06
C ARG A 20 67.61 4.33 -25.48
N VAL A 21 68.30 3.21 -25.68
CA VAL A 21 67.92 1.91 -25.11
C VAL A 21 67.92 1.99 -23.59
N PHE A 22 68.98 2.54 -22.98
CA PHE A 22 69.05 2.76 -21.53
C PHE A 22 67.89 3.61 -21.01
N ASN A 23 67.59 4.74 -21.66
CA ASN A 23 66.47 5.60 -21.25
C ASN A 23 65.12 4.91 -21.41
N LEU A 24 64.95 4.06 -22.45
CA LEU A 24 63.73 3.29 -22.66
C LEU A 24 63.56 2.17 -21.63
N GLU A 25 64.64 1.49 -21.24
CA GLU A 25 64.64 0.49 -20.17
C GLU A 25 64.26 1.12 -18.83
N VAL A 26 64.84 2.29 -18.52
CA VAL A 26 64.49 3.05 -17.31
C VAL A 26 63.01 3.48 -17.34
N GLN A 27 62.52 4.02 -18.45
CA GLN A 27 61.11 4.40 -18.59
C GLN A 27 60.16 3.20 -18.54
N ALA A 28 60.54 2.07 -19.13
CA ALA A 28 59.77 0.83 -19.08
C ALA A 28 59.70 0.30 -17.64
N GLY A 29 60.81 0.34 -16.90
CA GLY A 29 60.87 -0.03 -15.48
C GLY A 29 59.98 0.88 -14.62
N LEU A 30 60.01 2.19 -14.85
CA LEU A 30 59.16 3.15 -14.14
C LEU A 30 57.67 2.93 -14.44
N ARG A 31 57.30 2.72 -15.70
CA ARG A 31 55.91 2.43 -16.10
C ARG A 31 55.41 1.09 -15.55
N ALA A 32 56.26 0.06 -15.55
CA ALA A 32 55.94 -1.23 -14.96
C ALA A 32 55.71 -1.11 -13.45
N SER A 33 56.56 -0.36 -12.75
CA SER A 33 56.41 -0.07 -11.32
C SER A 33 55.13 0.72 -11.02
N GLN A 34 54.84 1.77 -11.79
CA GLN A 34 53.61 2.55 -11.66
C GLN A 34 52.36 1.71 -11.94
N SER A 35 52.37 0.90 -13.00
CA SER A 35 51.27 -0.02 -13.31
C SER A 35 51.03 -1.02 -12.18
N ALA A 36 52.08 -1.66 -11.68
CA ALA A 36 52.00 -2.61 -10.56
C ALA A 36 51.47 -1.95 -9.27
N SER A 37 51.93 -0.74 -8.95
CA SER A 37 51.44 0.02 -7.80
C SER A 37 49.95 0.37 -7.91
N SER A 38 49.49 0.83 -9.08
CA SER A 38 48.09 1.19 -9.31
C SER A 38 47.15 -0.01 -9.27
N VAL A 39 47.61 -1.19 -9.73
CA VAL A 39 46.84 -2.44 -9.66
C VAL A 39 46.73 -2.91 -8.22
N ARG A 40 47.80 -2.78 -7.43
CA ARG A 40 47.81 -3.11 -6.00
C ARG A 40 46.86 -2.20 -5.21
N GLU A 41 46.95 -0.89 -5.41
CA GLU A 41 46.10 0.10 -4.74
C GLU A 41 44.61 -0.12 -5.06
N ARG A 42 44.25 -0.42 -6.31
CA ARG A 42 42.87 -0.77 -6.69
C ARG A 42 42.40 -2.07 -6.01
N ARG A 43 43.27 -3.07 -5.84
CA ARG A 43 42.92 -4.33 -5.15
C ARG A 43 42.70 -4.10 -3.67
N GLU A 44 43.56 -3.32 -3.02
CA GLU A 44 43.45 -2.97 -1.60
C GLU A 44 42.17 -2.14 -1.34
N ALA A 45 41.88 -1.14 -2.18
CA ALA A 45 40.63 -0.37 -2.10
C ALA A 45 39.38 -1.24 -2.31
N LYS A 46 39.42 -2.21 -3.23
CA LYS A 46 38.30 -3.15 -3.45
C LYS A 46 38.11 -4.11 -2.28
N ALA A 47 39.20 -4.61 -1.68
CA ALA A 47 39.16 -5.45 -0.49
C ALA A 47 38.57 -4.70 0.71
N ALA A 48 39.03 -3.48 0.97
CA ALA A 48 38.49 -2.62 2.03
C ALA A 48 37.00 -2.27 1.80
N SER A 49 36.60 -2.05 0.55
CA SER A 49 35.17 -1.86 0.20
C SER A 49 34.34 -3.12 0.42
N LEU A 50 34.89 -4.32 0.16
CA LEU A 50 34.20 -5.58 0.40
C LEU A 50 34.09 -5.88 1.90
N GLU A 51 35.13 -5.60 2.68
CA GLU A 51 35.11 -5.71 4.14
C GLU A 51 34.08 -4.75 4.76
N SER A 52 34.01 -3.50 4.29
CA SER A 52 32.98 -2.54 4.70
C SER A 52 31.56 -2.98 4.32
N ARG A 53 31.38 -3.56 3.12
CA ARG A 53 30.07 -4.07 2.68
C ARG A 53 29.65 -5.36 3.40
N ILE A 54 30.56 -6.30 3.61
CA ILE A 54 30.29 -7.57 4.27
C ILE A 54 30.22 -7.34 5.78
N GLY A 55 31.30 -6.84 6.38
CA GLY A 55 31.37 -6.56 7.81
C GLY A 55 30.33 -5.54 8.27
N GLY A 56 30.23 -4.37 7.62
CA GLY A 56 29.33 -3.32 8.09
C GLY A 56 27.85 -3.63 7.91
N HIS A 57 27.43 -4.11 6.73
CA HIS A 57 26.00 -4.28 6.44
C HIS A 57 25.48 -5.66 6.84
N TRP A 58 26.24 -6.73 6.66
CA TRP A 58 25.77 -8.07 7.05
C TRP A 58 25.86 -8.27 8.56
N LEU A 59 26.95 -7.86 9.22
CA LEU A 59 27.03 -8.00 10.68
C LEU A 59 25.97 -7.16 11.38
N ASN A 60 25.69 -5.94 10.91
CA ASN A 60 24.61 -5.12 11.45
C ASN A 60 23.24 -5.80 11.27
N ARG A 61 22.94 -6.34 10.08
CA ARG A 61 21.69 -7.08 9.84
C ARG A 61 21.56 -8.33 10.71
N VAL A 62 22.63 -9.12 10.81
CA VAL A 62 22.68 -10.31 11.67
C VAL A 62 22.53 -9.92 13.14
N GLY A 63 23.16 -8.83 13.57
CA GLY A 63 23.04 -8.29 14.91
C GLY A 63 21.61 -7.85 15.24
N ILE A 64 20.96 -7.09 14.34
CA ILE A 64 19.55 -6.70 14.49
C ILE A 64 18.66 -7.95 14.60
N ILE A 65 18.84 -8.94 13.72
CA ILE A 65 18.07 -10.19 13.75
C ILE A 65 18.31 -10.95 15.07
N ALA A 66 19.56 -11.08 15.51
CA ALA A 66 19.91 -11.78 16.74
C ALA A 66 19.33 -11.08 17.98
N VAL A 67 19.38 -9.75 18.05
CA VAL A 67 18.77 -8.96 19.13
C VAL A 67 17.25 -9.12 19.11
N LEU A 68 16.60 -9.03 17.95
CA LEU A 68 15.16 -9.23 17.83
C LEU A 68 14.73 -10.63 18.27
N LEU A 69 15.46 -11.67 17.87
CA LEU A 69 15.22 -13.04 18.32
C LEU A 69 15.44 -13.18 19.82
N GLY A 70 16.53 -12.64 20.35
CA GLY A 70 16.84 -12.66 21.79
C GLY A 70 15.76 -11.99 22.63
N VAL A 71 15.33 -10.78 22.25
CA VAL A 71 14.24 -10.06 22.92
C VAL A 71 12.92 -10.82 22.81
N SER A 72 12.61 -11.40 21.64
CA SER A 72 11.38 -12.18 21.44
C SER A 72 11.35 -13.45 22.31
N TYR A 73 12.47 -14.20 22.36
CA TYR A 73 12.60 -15.37 23.22
C TYR A 73 12.60 -15.00 24.71
N PHE A 74 13.25 -13.92 25.08
CA PHE A 74 13.26 -13.43 26.47
C PHE A 74 11.86 -13.03 26.93
N LEU A 75 11.11 -12.27 26.12
CA LEU A 75 9.72 -11.92 26.41
C LEU A 75 8.85 -13.17 26.52
N ARG A 76 8.99 -14.11 25.59
CA ARG A 76 8.29 -15.39 25.65
C ARG A 76 8.59 -16.14 26.95
N TYR A 77 9.87 -16.26 27.31
CA TYR A 77 10.29 -16.92 28.55
C TYR A 77 9.74 -16.21 29.80
N ALA A 78 9.78 -14.87 29.84
CA ALA A 78 9.20 -14.08 30.92
C ALA A 78 7.68 -14.29 31.03
N PHE A 79 6.99 -14.45 29.90
CA PHE A 79 5.56 -14.71 29.85
C PHE A 79 5.19 -16.12 30.29
N GLU A 80 5.97 -17.13 29.87
CA GLU A 80 5.79 -18.54 30.25
C GLU A 80 6.04 -18.74 31.76
N ASN A 81 7.04 -18.05 32.33
CA ASN A 81 7.35 -18.11 33.77
C ASN A 81 6.52 -17.14 34.63
N ARG A 82 5.50 -16.48 34.05
CA ARG A 82 4.59 -15.55 34.75
C ARG A 82 5.29 -14.40 35.49
N TRP A 83 6.44 -13.93 35.00
CA TRP A 83 7.15 -12.78 35.60
C TRP A 83 6.34 -11.49 35.50
N ILE A 84 5.54 -11.38 34.43
CA ILE A 84 4.63 -10.25 34.19
C ILE A 84 3.22 -10.82 34.12
N ALA A 85 2.31 -10.29 34.94
CA ALA A 85 0.89 -10.64 34.92
C ALA A 85 0.23 -10.22 33.59
N ALA A 86 -0.90 -10.84 33.24
CA ALA A 86 -1.55 -10.62 31.94
C ALA A 86 -1.95 -9.15 31.72
N GLU A 87 -2.41 -8.48 32.77
CA GLU A 87 -2.76 -7.06 32.79
C GLU A 87 -1.54 -6.19 32.47
N GLY A 88 -0.39 -6.52 33.08
CA GLY A 88 0.88 -5.83 32.84
C GLY A 88 1.34 -5.95 31.38
N ARG A 89 1.18 -7.13 30.77
CA ARG A 89 1.57 -7.36 29.36
C ARG A 89 0.74 -6.48 28.42
N VAL A 90 -0.57 -6.44 28.63
CA VAL A 90 -1.48 -5.60 27.86
C VAL A 90 -1.17 -4.12 28.07
N LEU A 91 -0.97 -3.70 29.32
CA LEU A 91 -0.68 -2.30 29.64
C LEU A 91 0.63 -1.82 29.00
N ILE A 92 1.69 -2.62 29.08
CA ILE A 92 2.97 -2.33 28.44
C ILE A 92 2.78 -2.21 26.92
N GLY A 93 2.02 -3.13 26.31
CA GLY A 93 1.69 -3.09 24.89
C GLY A 93 0.94 -1.81 24.52
N LEU A 94 -0.08 -1.42 25.29
CA LEU A 94 -0.86 -0.21 25.05
C LEU A 94 0.00 1.06 25.18
N VAL A 95 0.79 1.16 26.26
CA VAL A 95 1.67 2.31 26.50
C VAL A 95 2.77 2.40 25.46
N ALA A 96 3.39 1.28 25.10
CA ALA A 96 4.40 1.23 24.05
C ALA A 96 3.82 1.59 22.68
N GLY A 97 2.64 1.05 22.33
CA GLY A 97 1.94 1.35 21.09
C GLY A 97 1.61 2.84 20.97
N LEU A 98 1.02 3.44 22.01
CA LEU A 98 0.79 4.88 22.08
C LEU A 98 2.09 5.67 21.99
N GLY A 99 3.11 5.28 22.76
CA GLY A 99 4.43 5.91 22.74
C GLY A 99 5.05 5.94 21.34
N VAL A 100 4.95 4.83 20.60
CA VAL A 100 5.41 4.72 19.21
C VAL A 100 4.61 5.63 18.28
N VAL A 101 3.28 5.69 18.41
CA VAL A 101 2.44 6.60 17.63
C VAL A 101 2.79 8.07 17.92
N PHE A 102 2.95 8.46 19.18
CA PHE A 102 3.35 9.83 19.53
C PHE A 102 4.77 10.15 19.08
N TRP A 103 5.71 9.23 19.25
CA TRP A 103 7.10 9.40 18.80
C TRP A 103 7.19 9.55 17.28
N SER A 104 6.38 8.80 16.54
CA SER A 104 6.32 8.91 15.08
C SER A 104 5.93 10.32 14.60
N GLU A 105 5.18 11.08 15.42
CA GLU A 105 4.82 12.46 15.10
C GLU A 105 6.02 13.40 15.23
N HIS A 106 6.90 13.17 16.20
CA HIS A 106 8.16 13.90 16.30
C HIS A 106 9.03 13.66 15.06
N ILE A 107 9.14 12.42 14.62
CA ILE A 107 9.89 12.04 13.41
C ILE A 107 9.27 12.63 12.14
N ARG A 108 7.94 12.71 12.07
CA ARG A 108 7.22 13.38 10.96
C ARG A 108 7.63 14.85 10.86
N ARG A 109 7.72 15.55 11.99
CA ARG A 109 8.13 16.97 12.06
C ARG A 109 9.58 17.19 11.65
N GLN A 110 10.43 16.17 11.78
CA GLN A 110 11.81 16.19 11.29
C GLN A 110 11.92 15.95 9.76
N GLY A 111 10.80 15.81 9.04
CA GLY A 111 10.75 15.66 7.59
C GLY A 111 10.76 14.21 7.08
N GLN A 112 10.84 13.21 7.97
CA GLN A 112 10.91 11.79 7.62
C GLN A 112 9.50 11.17 7.50
N ILE A 113 8.70 11.62 6.54
CA ILE A 113 7.27 11.29 6.41
C ILE A 113 7.02 9.78 6.21
N ILE A 114 7.76 9.14 5.30
CA ILE A 114 7.56 7.71 4.97
C ILE A 114 7.84 6.84 6.20
N PHE A 115 8.98 7.09 6.86
CA PHE A 115 9.35 6.34 8.05
C PHE A 115 8.38 6.58 9.22
N SER A 116 7.87 7.80 9.36
CA SER A 116 6.81 8.12 10.33
C SER A 116 5.54 7.28 10.08
N HIS A 117 5.05 7.18 8.84
CA HIS A 117 3.87 6.36 8.52
C HIS A 117 4.08 4.88 8.87
N SER A 118 5.25 4.32 8.57
CA SER A 118 5.59 2.95 8.95
C SER A 118 5.58 2.78 10.47
N LEU A 119 6.13 3.75 11.21
CA LEU A 119 6.15 3.70 12.67
C LEU A 119 4.74 3.82 13.28
N LYS A 120 3.86 4.64 12.68
CA LYS A 120 2.43 4.70 13.05
C LYS A 120 1.75 3.36 12.86
N ALA A 121 1.99 2.71 11.72
CA ALA A 121 1.43 1.38 11.43
C ALA A 121 1.81 0.38 12.52
N VAL A 122 3.09 0.36 12.92
CA VAL A 122 3.58 -0.49 14.01
C VAL A 122 2.90 -0.15 15.32
N GLY A 123 2.84 1.12 15.71
CA GLY A 123 2.21 1.54 16.95
C GLY A 123 0.72 1.20 17.02
N ILE A 124 -0.03 1.46 15.95
CA ILE A 124 -1.46 1.10 15.82
C ILE A 124 -1.64 -0.43 15.86
N GLY A 125 -0.77 -1.18 15.16
CA GLY A 125 -0.78 -2.64 15.19
C GLY A 125 -0.56 -3.20 16.60
N VAL A 126 0.38 -2.64 17.36
CA VAL A 126 0.62 -3.02 18.75
C VAL A 126 -0.59 -2.71 19.64
N LEU A 127 -1.26 -1.57 19.43
CA LEU A 127 -2.50 -1.23 20.14
C LEU A 127 -3.60 -2.26 19.85
N TYR A 128 -3.81 -2.59 18.58
CA TYR A 128 -4.76 -3.61 18.15
C TYR A 128 -4.47 -4.98 18.75
N LEU A 129 -3.22 -5.44 18.68
CA LEU A 129 -2.80 -6.72 19.25
C LEU A 129 -2.98 -6.74 20.77
N SER A 130 -2.71 -5.63 21.46
CA SER A 130 -2.87 -5.54 22.91
C SER A 130 -4.34 -5.61 23.32
N LEU A 131 -5.23 -4.90 22.60
CA LEU A 131 -6.68 -4.94 22.85
C LEU A 131 -7.28 -6.31 22.50
N TRP A 132 -6.87 -6.91 21.38
CA TRP A 132 -7.24 -8.26 21.01
C TRP A 132 -6.79 -9.27 22.07
N ALA A 133 -5.52 -9.23 22.48
CA ALA A 133 -4.99 -10.14 23.50
C ALA A 133 -5.71 -9.96 24.84
N SER A 134 -6.07 -8.71 25.21
CA SER A 134 -6.78 -8.43 26.45
C SER A 134 -8.14 -9.13 26.54
N SER A 135 -8.84 -9.32 25.42
CA SER A 135 -10.12 -10.02 25.38
C SER A 135 -9.94 -11.50 25.03
N GLN A 136 -9.40 -11.79 23.84
CA GLN A 136 -9.40 -13.15 23.27
C GLN A 136 -8.36 -14.08 23.88
N LEU A 137 -7.20 -13.56 24.30
CA LEU A 137 -6.11 -14.39 24.83
C LEU A 137 -6.14 -14.49 26.36
N TYR A 138 -6.44 -13.38 27.03
CA TYR A 138 -6.36 -13.27 28.49
C TYR A 138 -7.71 -13.13 29.20
N GLY A 139 -8.80 -12.85 28.49
CA GLY A 139 -10.14 -12.71 29.09
C GLY A 139 -10.26 -11.58 30.12
N LEU A 140 -9.40 -10.55 30.05
CA LEU A 140 -9.34 -9.45 31.01
C LEU A 140 -10.52 -8.49 30.87
N VAL A 141 -10.99 -8.29 29.63
CA VAL A 141 -12.10 -7.39 29.32
C VAL A 141 -13.15 -8.09 28.45
N PRO A 142 -14.45 -7.74 28.61
CA PRO A 142 -15.49 -8.26 27.74
C PRO A 142 -15.26 -7.89 26.27
N VAL A 143 -15.68 -8.76 25.35
CA VAL A 143 -15.56 -8.57 23.89
C VAL A 143 -16.13 -7.22 23.44
N GLY A 144 -17.29 -6.81 23.98
CA GLY A 144 -17.90 -5.53 23.65
C GLY A 144 -17.04 -4.32 24.01
N LEU A 145 -16.33 -4.36 25.14
CA LEU A 145 -15.42 -3.28 25.55
C LEU A 145 -14.17 -3.24 24.66
N ALA A 146 -13.60 -4.41 24.34
CA ALA A 146 -12.48 -4.50 23.40
C ALA A 146 -12.87 -3.99 22.01
N PHE A 147 -14.08 -4.32 21.54
CA PHE A 147 -14.62 -3.85 20.27
C PHE A 147 -14.76 -2.32 20.25
N ALA A 148 -15.32 -1.73 21.30
CA ALA A 148 -15.44 -0.29 21.45
C ALA A 148 -14.06 0.39 21.49
N ALA A 149 -13.09 -0.18 22.22
CA ALA A 149 -11.72 0.34 22.29
C ALA A 149 -11.00 0.27 20.93
N MET A 150 -11.10 -0.85 20.21
CA MET A 150 -10.51 -1.00 18.87
C MET A 150 -11.16 -0.03 17.88
N SER A 151 -12.48 0.16 17.97
CA SER A 151 -13.22 1.16 17.19
C SER A 151 -12.77 2.59 17.51
N ALA A 152 -12.50 2.91 18.78
CA ALA A 152 -11.97 4.20 19.19
C ALA A 152 -10.55 4.43 18.63
N VAL A 153 -9.69 3.40 18.62
CA VAL A 153 -8.36 3.48 17.98
C VAL A 153 -8.50 3.71 16.48
N THR A 154 -9.45 3.06 15.80
CA THR A 154 -9.75 3.32 14.38
C THR A 154 -10.18 4.75 14.16
N ALA A 155 -11.14 5.25 14.95
CA ALA A 155 -11.64 6.60 14.84
C ALA A 155 -10.51 7.63 15.04
N ALA A 156 -9.68 7.43 16.07
CA ALA A 156 -8.49 8.25 16.30
C ALA A 156 -7.51 8.20 15.11
N THR A 157 -7.32 7.02 14.51
CA THR A 157 -6.45 6.85 13.33
C THR A 157 -7.02 7.55 12.09
N VAL A 158 -8.35 7.49 11.88
CA VAL A 158 -9.03 8.23 10.81
C VAL A 158 -8.89 9.73 11.01
N LEU A 159 -9.08 10.23 12.23
CA LEU A 159 -8.88 11.64 12.56
C LEU A 159 -7.44 12.08 12.31
N LEU A 160 -6.46 11.25 12.71
CA LEU A 160 -5.05 11.49 12.40
C LEU A 160 -4.78 11.49 10.89
N ALA A 161 -5.38 10.57 10.14
CA ALA A 161 -5.24 10.52 8.69
C ALA A 161 -5.79 11.77 8.01
N LEU A 162 -6.95 12.26 8.45
CA LEU A 162 -7.56 13.50 7.96
C LEU A 162 -6.71 14.71 8.32
N TRP A 163 -6.20 14.79 9.55
CA TRP A 163 -5.36 15.91 10.00
C TRP A 163 -4.03 15.98 9.25
N GLN A 164 -3.47 14.82 8.88
CA GLN A 164 -2.17 14.71 8.21
C GLN A 164 -2.28 14.58 6.70
N ASP A 165 -3.50 14.56 6.18
CA ASP A 165 -3.79 14.33 4.77
C ASP A 165 -3.05 13.09 4.20
N SER A 166 -3.13 11.97 4.93
CA SER A 166 -2.37 10.77 4.61
C SER A 166 -3.26 9.60 4.24
N LEU A 167 -3.29 9.28 2.94
CA LEU A 167 -3.92 8.07 2.40
C LEU A 167 -3.40 6.80 3.07
N VAL A 168 -2.09 6.74 3.36
CA VAL A 168 -1.45 5.55 3.94
C VAL A 168 -1.96 5.30 5.36
N VAL A 169 -2.10 6.36 6.17
CA VAL A 169 -2.64 6.23 7.53
C VAL A 169 -4.13 5.88 7.50
N ALA A 170 -4.90 6.45 6.56
CA ALA A 170 -6.30 6.09 6.36
C ALA A 170 -6.46 4.61 5.96
N ALA A 171 -5.57 4.08 5.11
CA ALA A 171 -5.58 2.68 4.71
C ALA A 171 -5.33 1.76 5.91
N PHE A 172 -4.43 2.10 6.84
CA PHE A 172 -4.24 1.32 8.06
C PHE A 172 -5.47 1.35 8.96
N ALA A 173 -6.14 2.49 9.08
CA ALA A 173 -7.41 2.58 9.81
C ALA A 173 -8.46 1.64 9.18
N LEU A 174 -8.58 1.66 7.86
CA LEU A 174 -9.52 0.80 7.12
C LEU A 174 -9.24 -0.68 7.36
N VAL A 175 -7.97 -1.10 7.23
CA VAL A 175 -7.57 -2.50 7.48
C VAL A 175 -7.90 -2.90 8.92
N GLY A 176 -7.57 -2.06 9.91
CA GLY A 176 -7.91 -2.31 11.31
C GLY A 176 -9.43 -2.43 11.52
N ALA A 177 -10.20 -1.54 10.91
CA ALA A 177 -11.65 -1.52 11.01
C ALA A 177 -12.27 -2.84 10.54
N PHE A 178 -11.90 -3.32 9.34
CA PHE A 178 -12.40 -4.59 8.81
C PHE A 178 -11.84 -5.81 9.53
N MET A 179 -10.64 -5.71 10.12
CA MET A 179 -10.04 -6.79 10.90
C MET A 179 -10.67 -6.95 12.30
N THR A 180 -11.25 -5.90 12.87
CA THR A 180 -11.82 -5.92 14.23
C THR A 180 -12.87 -7.04 14.45
N PRO A 181 -13.92 -7.19 13.62
CA PRO A 181 -14.91 -8.25 13.80
C PRO A 181 -14.34 -9.65 13.57
N LEU A 182 -13.30 -9.79 12.73
CA LEU A 182 -12.60 -11.07 12.54
C LEU A 182 -11.78 -11.43 13.78
N ALA A 183 -11.08 -10.44 14.36
CA ALA A 183 -10.22 -10.62 15.52
C ALA A 183 -11.03 -10.95 16.79
N LEU A 184 -12.19 -10.30 16.95
CA LEU A 184 -13.07 -10.44 18.12
C LEU A 184 -14.26 -11.37 17.88
N SER A 185 -14.22 -12.21 16.84
CA SER A 185 -15.31 -13.12 16.52
C SER A 185 -15.53 -14.12 17.66
N THR A 186 -16.77 -14.21 18.15
CA THR A 186 -17.19 -15.20 19.15
C THR A 186 -17.58 -16.54 18.54
N GLY A 187 -17.67 -16.62 17.20
CA GLY A 187 -18.19 -17.79 16.49
C GLY A 187 -19.72 -17.91 16.51
N GLU A 188 -20.42 -16.95 17.12
CA GLU A 188 -21.88 -16.89 17.11
C GLU A 188 -22.40 -16.21 15.84
N ASN A 189 -23.56 -16.66 15.35
CA ASN A 189 -24.21 -16.03 14.22
C ASN A 189 -24.97 -14.77 14.67
N ASN A 190 -24.32 -13.62 14.53
CA ASN A 190 -24.93 -12.31 14.74
C ASN A 190 -24.79 -11.43 13.50
N ALA A 191 -25.52 -11.83 12.45
CA ALA A 191 -25.54 -11.15 11.15
C ALA A 191 -25.86 -9.65 11.27
N TYR A 192 -26.86 -9.29 12.09
CA TYR A 192 -27.27 -7.91 12.29
C TYR A 192 -26.14 -7.02 12.79
N SER A 193 -25.41 -7.46 13.81
CA SER A 193 -24.33 -6.64 14.39
C SER A 193 -23.15 -6.51 13.43
N LEU A 194 -22.75 -7.61 12.78
CA LEU A 194 -21.67 -7.63 11.81
C LEU A 194 -21.97 -6.71 10.61
N PHE A 195 -23.15 -6.87 10.00
CA PHE A 195 -23.50 -6.10 8.82
C PHE A 195 -23.82 -4.64 9.12
N SER A 196 -24.39 -4.33 10.28
CA SER A 196 -24.56 -2.93 10.72
C SER A 196 -23.20 -2.25 10.92
N TYR A 197 -22.24 -2.96 11.51
CA TYR A 197 -20.87 -2.45 11.65
C TYR A 197 -20.22 -2.22 10.28
N VAL A 198 -20.31 -3.18 9.35
CA VAL A 198 -19.78 -3.04 7.98
C VAL A 198 -20.47 -1.90 7.23
N ALA A 199 -21.78 -1.70 7.41
CA ALA A 199 -22.52 -0.58 6.83
C ALA A 199 -21.99 0.77 7.33
N ILE A 200 -21.73 0.89 8.64
CA ILE A 200 -21.12 2.09 9.24
C ILE A 200 -19.72 2.33 8.67
N LEU A 201 -18.90 1.28 8.52
CA LEU A 201 -17.57 1.40 7.92
C LEU A 201 -17.65 1.87 6.46
N ASN A 202 -18.54 1.29 5.66
CA ASN A 202 -18.74 1.68 4.27
C ASN A 202 -19.23 3.13 4.18
N ALA A 203 -20.21 3.52 4.99
CA ALA A 203 -20.66 4.91 5.07
C ALA A 203 -19.51 5.85 5.47
N GLY A 204 -18.69 5.46 6.44
CA GLY A 204 -17.48 6.18 6.83
C GLY A 204 -16.49 6.36 5.67
N THR A 205 -16.21 5.31 4.91
CA THR A 205 -15.36 5.38 3.70
C THR A 205 -15.94 6.34 2.67
N LEU A 206 -17.25 6.27 2.38
CA LEU A 206 -17.92 7.18 1.45
C LEU A 206 -17.83 8.64 1.90
N VAL A 207 -18.03 8.90 3.19
CA VAL A 207 -17.84 10.23 3.80
C VAL A 207 -16.39 10.69 3.64
N LEU A 208 -15.41 9.83 3.90
CA LEU A 208 -13.98 10.15 3.70
C LEU A 208 -13.69 10.56 2.26
N LEU A 209 -14.24 9.85 1.27
CA LEU A 209 -14.07 10.16 -0.15
C LEU A 209 -14.66 11.51 -0.54
N ARG A 210 -15.72 11.94 0.15
CA ARG A 210 -16.32 13.25 -0.06
C ARG A 210 -15.44 14.39 0.45
N PHE A 211 -14.64 14.15 1.50
CA PHE A 211 -13.69 15.11 2.04
C PHE A 211 -12.34 15.09 1.33
N ARG A 212 -11.80 13.90 1.01
CA ARG A 212 -10.50 13.70 0.35
C ARG A 212 -10.66 12.67 -0.79
N PRO A 213 -10.14 12.92 -2.00
CA PRO A 213 -10.32 12.03 -3.17
C PRO A 213 -9.41 10.78 -3.11
N TRP A 214 -9.45 10.06 -2.00
CA TRP A 214 -8.68 8.87 -1.71
C TRP A 214 -9.32 7.61 -2.29
N ASN A 215 -9.58 7.62 -3.61
CA ASN A 215 -10.36 6.60 -4.30
C ASN A 215 -9.82 5.17 -4.12
N ARG A 216 -8.54 5.00 -3.79
CA ARG A 216 -7.95 3.69 -3.47
C ARG A 216 -8.53 3.03 -2.21
N LEU A 217 -9.08 3.81 -1.28
CA LEU A 217 -9.79 3.27 -0.10
C LEU A 217 -11.07 2.54 -0.47
N LEU A 218 -11.68 2.86 -1.62
CA LEU A 218 -12.87 2.14 -2.12
C LEU A 218 -12.58 0.67 -2.33
N VAL A 219 -11.44 0.34 -2.94
CA VAL A 219 -11.05 -1.04 -3.21
C VAL A 219 -10.91 -1.81 -1.90
N GLY A 220 -10.26 -1.19 -0.90
CA GLY A 220 -10.11 -1.78 0.43
C GLY A 220 -11.46 -2.01 1.12
N SER A 221 -12.37 -1.05 1.07
CA SER A 221 -13.69 -1.14 1.70
C SER A 221 -14.58 -2.18 1.00
N PHE A 222 -14.51 -2.23 -0.33
CA PHE A 222 -15.22 -3.21 -1.14
C PHE A 222 -14.73 -4.63 -0.85
N LEU A 223 -13.41 -4.86 -0.89
CA LEU A 223 -12.84 -6.16 -0.57
C LEU A 223 -13.10 -6.59 0.88
N GLY A 224 -12.99 -5.66 1.83
CA GLY A 224 -13.31 -5.94 3.24
C GLY A 224 -14.77 -6.36 3.43
N THR A 225 -15.69 -5.65 2.76
CA THR A 225 -17.12 -5.99 2.77
C THR A 225 -17.37 -7.37 2.17
N LEU A 226 -16.77 -7.65 1.01
CA LEU A 226 -16.89 -8.93 0.33
C LEU A 226 -16.37 -10.08 1.19
N ILE A 227 -15.16 -9.96 1.75
CA ILE A 227 -14.56 -11.00 2.59
C ILE A 227 -15.44 -11.30 3.81
N LEU A 228 -15.94 -10.26 4.49
CA LEU A 228 -16.78 -10.46 5.68
C LEU A 228 -18.15 -11.04 5.33
N TYR A 229 -18.78 -10.54 4.27
CA TYR A 229 -20.07 -11.06 3.84
C TYR A 229 -19.95 -12.50 3.35
N SER A 230 -19.04 -12.80 2.42
CA SER A 230 -18.86 -14.16 1.90
C SER A 230 -18.42 -15.13 3.00
N GLY A 231 -17.57 -14.67 3.94
CA GLY A 231 -17.16 -15.47 5.10
C GLY A 231 -18.33 -15.79 6.05
N TRP A 232 -19.24 -14.84 6.26
CA TRP A 232 -20.47 -15.09 7.00
C TRP A 232 -21.41 -16.02 6.23
N HIS A 233 -21.63 -15.76 4.94
CA HIS A 233 -22.53 -16.52 4.07
C HIS A 233 -22.13 -17.99 4.01
N ALA A 234 -20.85 -18.27 3.77
CA ALA A 234 -20.34 -19.64 3.67
C ALA A 234 -20.46 -20.45 4.98
N ARG A 235 -20.46 -19.79 6.14
CA ARG A 235 -20.40 -20.47 7.45
C ARG A 235 -21.73 -20.50 8.19
N TYR A 236 -22.57 -19.50 8.01
CA TYR A 236 -23.73 -19.26 8.88
C TYR A 236 -25.04 -19.05 8.14
N TYR A 237 -25.04 -18.88 6.82
CA TYR A 237 -26.27 -18.59 6.09
C TYR A 237 -27.26 -19.75 6.14
N SER A 238 -28.51 -19.41 6.40
CA SER A 238 -29.67 -20.30 6.34
C SER A 238 -30.87 -19.56 5.75
N ALA A 239 -31.85 -20.30 5.21
CA ALA A 239 -32.96 -19.72 4.46
C ALA A 239 -33.84 -18.75 5.27
N ASP A 240 -33.89 -18.89 6.60
CA ASP A 240 -34.55 -17.97 7.54
C ASP A 240 -33.88 -16.58 7.57
N GLN A 241 -32.61 -16.48 7.16
CA GLN A 241 -31.83 -15.24 7.15
C GLN A 241 -31.88 -14.52 5.80
N PHE A 242 -32.67 -15.04 4.86
CA PHE A 242 -32.78 -14.51 3.50
C PHE A 242 -33.03 -12.99 3.48
N TRP A 243 -33.98 -12.48 4.26
CA TRP A 243 -34.32 -11.06 4.26
C TRP A 243 -33.20 -10.17 4.82
N ILE A 244 -32.46 -10.68 5.80
CA ILE A 244 -31.31 -9.98 6.39
C ILE A 244 -30.19 -9.91 5.35
N ALA A 245 -29.84 -11.06 4.77
CA ALA A 245 -28.80 -11.18 3.76
C ALA A 245 -29.11 -10.31 2.54
N PHE A 246 -30.32 -10.45 1.98
CA PHE A 246 -30.77 -9.65 0.85
C PHE A 246 -30.76 -8.15 1.16
N GLY A 247 -31.34 -7.74 2.30
CA GLY A 247 -31.41 -6.34 2.69
C GLY A 247 -30.03 -5.68 2.81
N PHE A 248 -29.08 -6.34 3.47
CA PHE A 248 -27.72 -5.81 3.62
C PHE A 248 -26.90 -5.86 2.33
N THR A 249 -27.03 -6.92 1.52
CA THR A 249 -26.39 -6.99 0.20
C THR A 249 -26.89 -5.88 -0.73
N THR A 250 -28.19 -5.60 -0.75
CA THR A 250 -28.75 -4.45 -1.50
C THR A 250 -28.26 -3.11 -0.94
N LEU A 251 -28.14 -2.97 0.38
CA LEU A 251 -27.59 -1.77 1.02
C LEU A 251 -26.13 -1.54 0.61
N PHE A 252 -25.28 -2.56 0.67
CA PHE A 252 -23.87 -2.48 0.28
C PHE A 252 -23.74 -2.17 -1.22
N PHE A 253 -24.50 -2.87 -2.06
CA PHE A 253 -24.55 -2.59 -3.50
C PHE A 253 -24.88 -1.13 -3.77
N THR A 254 -25.93 -0.61 -3.15
CA THR A 254 -26.36 0.78 -3.33
C THR A 254 -25.29 1.76 -2.86
N GLY A 255 -24.66 1.51 -1.71
CA GLY A 255 -23.57 2.34 -1.19
C GLY A 255 -22.41 2.47 -2.16
N PHE A 256 -21.95 1.37 -2.74
CA PHE A 256 -20.86 1.38 -3.73
C PHE A 256 -21.31 1.89 -5.12
N ALA A 257 -22.56 1.68 -5.51
CA ALA A 257 -23.12 2.20 -6.76
C ALA A 257 -23.25 3.73 -6.77
N LEU A 258 -23.43 4.35 -5.60
CA LEU A 258 -23.49 5.81 -5.46
C LEU A 258 -22.12 6.50 -5.51
N VAL A 259 -21.02 5.75 -5.51
CA VAL A 259 -19.66 6.30 -5.50
C VAL A 259 -19.37 7.29 -6.63
N PRO A 260 -19.73 7.03 -7.91
CA PRO A 260 -19.48 7.98 -8.99
C PRO A 260 -20.13 9.36 -8.78
N TRP A 261 -21.21 9.42 -8.01
CA TRP A 261 -21.93 10.65 -7.67
C TRP A 261 -21.32 11.39 -6.47
N ILE A 262 -20.68 10.65 -5.56
CA ILE A 262 -20.10 11.18 -4.32
C ILE A 262 -18.64 11.59 -4.52
N ALA A 263 -17.88 10.80 -5.29
CA ALA A 263 -16.45 10.98 -5.49
C ALA A 263 -16.17 12.21 -6.37
N ARG A 264 -15.33 13.14 -5.88
CA ARG A 264 -14.85 14.27 -6.69
C ARG A 264 -13.86 13.75 -7.74
N SER A 265 -14.30 13.73 -9.00
CA SER A 265 -13.67 13.07 -10.16
C SER A 265 -12.43 13.79 -10.73
N GLU A 266 -11.44 14.15 -9.92
CA GLU A 266 -10.34 15.01 -10.42
C GLU A 266 -8.93 14.39 -10.46
N ARG A 267 -8.63 13.21 -9.88
CA ARG A 267 -7.22 12.72 -9.86
C ARG A 267 -6.93 11.24 -10.10
N ASP A 268 -7.85 10.30 -9.83
CA ASP A 268 -7.60 8.86 -10.04
C ASP A 268 -8.95 8.10 -10.12
N SER A 269 -9.51 7.95 -11.33
CA SER A 269 -10.81 7.30 -11.53
C SER A 269 -10.72 5.78 -11.66
N THR A 270 -9.52 5.22 -11.75
CA THR A 270 -9.31 3.78 -11.95
C THR A 270 -9.97 2.93 -10.85
N PRO A 271 -9.85 3.25 -9.55
CA PRO A 271 -10.56 2.50 -8.51
C PRO A 271 -12.09 2.53 -8.66
N VAL A 272 -12.65 3.67 -9.07
CA VAL A 272 -14.10 3.82 -9.28
C VAL A 272 -14.56 2.99 -10.48
N LEU A 273 -13.79 3.02 -11.57
CA LEU A 273 -14.06 2.25 -12.79
C LEU A 273 -13.95 0.74 -12.56
N LEU A 274 -13.06 0.29 -11.66
CA LEU A 274 -12.92 -1.12 -11.30
C LEU A 274 -14.04 -1.59 -10.35
N VAL A 275 -14.36 -0.79 -9.33
CA VAL A 275 -15.33 -1.18 -8.29
C VAL A 275 -16.76 -1.20 -8.83
N ALA A 276 -17.15 -0.30 -9.74
CA ALA A 276 -18.52 -0.26 -10.27
C ALA A 276 -18.99 -1.57 -10.95
N PRO A 277 -18.29 -2.12 -11.97
CA PRO A 277 -18.69 -3.39 -12.58
C PRO A 277 -18.50 -4.57 -11.62
N ALA A 278 -17.47 -4.54 -10.77
CA ALA A 278 -17.28 -5.58 -9.76
C ALA A 278 -18.43 -5.63 -8.75
N ASN A 279 -18.93 -4.47 -8.31
CA ASN A 279 -20.07 -4.35 -7.40
C ASN A 279 -21.35 -4.91 -8.02
N ALA A 280 -21.62 -4.61 -9.29
CA ALA A 280 -22.76 -5.17 -10.01
C ALA A 280 -22.65 -6.70 -10.17
N ALA A 281 -21.48 -7.21 -10.54
CA ALA A 281 -21.24 -8.64 -10.68
C ALA A 281 -21.37 -9.40 -9.35
N VAL A 282 -20.78 -8.89 -8.27
CA VAL A 282 -20.90 -9.48 -6.93
C VAL A 282 -22.35 -9.48 -6.46
N TYR A 283 -23.06 -8.36 -6.61
CA TYR A 283 -24.47 -8.28 -6.24
C TYR A 283 -25.33 -9.31 -7.00
N PHE A 284 -25.10 -9.45 -8.31
CA PHE A 284 -25.76 -10.46 -9.12
C PHE A 284 -25.52 -11.88 -8.59
N VAL A 285 -24.25 -12.24 -8.34
CA VAL A 285 -23.87 -13.58 -7.86
C VAL A 285 -24.48 -13.86 -6.49
N GLU A 286 -24.36 -12.92 -5.54
CA GLU A 286 -24.88 -13.15 -4.19
C GLU A 286 -26.41 -13.24 -4.17
N VAL A 287 -27.11 -12.35 -4.87
CA VAL A 287 -28.58 -12.45 -4.97
C VAL A 287 -28.97 -13.77 -5.64
N TYR A 288 -28.28 -14.17 -6.71
CA TYR A 288 -28.53 -15.46 -7.36
C TYR A 288 -28.37 -16.65 -6.39
N GLU A 289 -27.30 -16.67 -5.59
CA GLU A 289 -27.06 -17.71 -4.58
C GLU A 289 -28.12 -17.71 -3.47
N LEU A 290 -28.52 -16.54 -2.98
CA LEU A 290 -29.57 -16.41 -1.97
C LEU A 290 -30.89 -17.03 -2.46
N PHE A 291 -31.29 -16.74 -3.71
CA PHE A 291 -32.50 -17.30 -4.31
C PHE A 291 -32.35 -18.78 -4.70
N ALA A 292 -31.14 -19.24 -5.05
CA ALA A 292 -30.89 -20.65 -5.35
C ALA A 292 -31.15 -21.56 -4.14
N HIS A 293 -30.83 -21.10 -2.93
CA HIS A 293 -31.04 -21.84 -1.68
C HIS A 293 -32.51 -21.94 -1.24
N VAL A 294 -33.39 -21.05 -1.70
CA VAL A 294 -34.81 -21.01 -1.28
C VAL A 294 -35.71 -21.97 -2.08
N GLY A 295 -35.25 -22.51 -3.22
CA GLY A 295 -35.95 -23.59 -3.94
C GLY A 295 -37.17 -23.17 -4.79
N ASN A 296 -37.03 -23.39 -6.10
CA ASN A 296 -38.02 -23.63 -7.18
C ASN A 296 -39.36 -22.83 -7.31
N ARG A 297 -39.51 -21.60 -6.81
CA ARG A 297 -40.74 -20.81 -7.06
C ARG A 297 -40.62 -19.44 -7.71
N ILE A 298 -39.43 -18.93 -8.05
CA ILE A 298 -39.35 -17.57 -8.60
C ILE A 298 -38.39 -17.47 -9.80
N ALA A 299 -38.83 -18.02 -10.93
CA ALA A 299 -38.27 -17.70 -12.25
C ALA A 299 -38.40 -16.19 -12.59
N ALA A 300 -39.35 -15.48 -11.97
CA ALA A 300 -39.54 -14.04 -12.13
C ALA A 300 -38.46 -13.17 -11.44
N ALA A 301 -37.86 -13.62 -10.34
CA ALA A 301 -36.77 -12.91 -9.66
C ALA A 301 -35.48 -12.98 -10.49
N ARG A 302 -35.25 -14.13 -11.15
CA ARG A 302 -34.17 -14.31 -12.12
C ARG A 302 -34.30 -13.35 -13.31
N ALA A 303 -35.51 -13.10 -13.79
CA ALA A 303 -35.78 -12.16 -14.89
C ALA A 303 -35.66 -10.68 -14.49
N ALA A 304 -36.08 -10.31 -13.27
CA ALA A 304 -35.98 -8.94 -12.77
C ALA A 304 -34.52 -8.49 -12.55
N VAL A 305 -33.64 -9.40 -12.10
CA VAL A 305 -32.21 -9.13 -11.95
C VAL A 305 -31.54 -8.94 -13.32
N VAL A 306 -31.90 -9.72 -14.33
CA VAL A 306 -31.40 -9.57 -15.70
C VAL A 306 -31.82 -8.22 -16.31
N LEU A 307 -33.05 -7.76 -16.05
CA LEU A 307 -33.54 -6.45 -16.50
C LEU A 307 -32.87 -5.28 -15.76
N GLY A 308 -32.54 -5.42 -14.47
CA GLY A 308 -31.80 -4.41 -13.70
C GLY A 308 -30.36 -4.22 -14.16
N CYS A 309 -29.67 -5.30 -14.53
CA CYS A 309 -28.32 -5.23 -15.12
C CYS A 309 -28.31 -4.53 -16.49
N HIS A 310 -29.39 -4.66 -17.27
CA HIS A 310 -29.51 -4.00 -18.56
C HIS A 310 -29.72 -2.48 -18.44
N GLY A 311 -30.42 -2.03 -17.38
CA GLY A 311 -30.62 -0.61 -17.07
C GLY A 311 -29.35 0.11 -16.59
N ALA A 312 -28.54 -0.56 -15.77
CA ALA A 312 -27.26 -0.01 -15.31
C ALA A 312 -26.22 0.10 -16.45
N ALA A 313 -26.29 -0.81 -17.43
CA ALA A 313 -25.48 -0.73 -18.64
C ALA A 313 -25.90 0.42 -19.58
N SER A 314 -27.20 0.69 -19.71
CA SER A 314 -27.69 1.82 -20.51
C SER A 314 -27.38 3.18 -19.87
N ASP A 315 -27.42 3.29 -18.55
CA ASP A 315 -27.02 4.52 -17.84
C ASP A 315 -25.51 4.78 -17.95
N PHE A 316 -24.70 3.72 -18.03
CA PHE A 316 -23.27 3.79 -18.27
C PHE A 316 -22.94 4.26 -19.71
N GLU A 317 -23.68 3.79 -20.71
CA GLU A 317 -23.55 4.29 -22.10
C GLU A 317 -23.97 5.75 -22.24
N LEU A 318 -25.05 6.18 -21.57
CA LEU A 318 -25.48 7.58 -21.55
C LEU A 318 -24.42 8.50 -20.92
N ALA A 319 -23.78 8.06 -19.83
CA ALA A 319 -22.69 8.80 -19.18
C ALA A 319 -21.41 8.92 -20.04
N LEU A 320 -21.17 7.97 -20.94
CA LEU A 320 -20.07 8.01 -21.91
C LEU A 320 -20.42 8.89 -23.14
N GLY A 321 -21.67 8.83 -23.60
CA GLY A 321 -22.17 9.63 -24.72
C GLY A 321 -22.13 11.14 -24.46
N ASP A 322 -22.49 11.57 -23.25
CA ASP A 322 -22.45 12.98 -22.87
C ASP A 322 -21.02 13.54 -22.80
N ARG A 323 -20.03 12.74 -22.38
CA ARG A 323 -18.62 13.15 -22.39
C ARG A 323 -18.04 13.28 -23.81
N GLY A 324 -18.46 12.45 -24.75
CA GLY A 324 -18.06 12.55 -26.16
C GLY A 324 -18.63 13.79 -26.85
N ARG A 325 -19.84 14.22 -26.46
CA ARG A 325 -20.52 15.39 -27.03
C ARG A 325 -19.91 16.73 -26.58
N ILE A 326 -19.36 16.78 -25.37
CA ILE A 326 -18.66 17.98 -24.84
C ILE A 326 -17.27 18.13 -25.48
N ALA A 327 -16.59 17.03 -25.80
CA ALA A 327 -15.32 17.04 -26.52
C ALA A 327 -15.48 17.40 -28.02
N GLY A 328 -16.59 17.00 -28.66
CA GLY A 328 -16.85 17.32 -30.07
C GLY A 328 -17.22 18.79 -30.35
N HIS A 329 -17.58 19.57 -29.33
CA HIS A 329 -17.93 20.99 -29.51
C HIS A 329 -16.70 21.92 -29.44
N SER A 330 -15.58 21.51 -28.82
CA SER A 330 -14.38 22.35 -28.76
C SER A 330 -13.53 22.33 -30.03
N ASP A 331 -13.65 21.28 -30.85
CA ASP A 331 -12.85 21.11 -32.08
C ASP A 331 -13.53 21.72 -33.32
N ALA A 332 -14.82 22.06 -33.25
CA ALA A 332 -15.56 22.65 -34.37
C ALA A 332 -15.34 24.18 -34.50
N ASP A 333 -14.93 24.86 -33.44
CA ASP A 333 -14.78 26.33 -33.43
C ASP A 333 -13.42 26.83 -33.96
N TRP A 334 -12.45 25.94 -34.21
CA TRP A 334 -11.12 26.32 -34.74
C TRP A 334 -10.99 26.25 -36.26
N ALA A 335 -12.01 25.79 -36.98
CA ALA A 335 -11.97 25.62 -38.44
C ALA A 335 -12.68 26.73 -39.24
N GLY A 336 -12.93 27.90 -38.64
CA GLY A 336 -13.64 29.01 -39.28
C GLY A 336 -13.06 30.39 -38.96
N GLY A 337 -11.86 30.72 -39.44
CA GLY A 337 -11.34 32.08 -39.27
C GLY A 337 -9.94 32.37 -39.84
N SER A 338 -9.83 32.55 -41.15
CA SER A 338 -8.81 33.43 -41.75
C SER A 338 -9.34 33.97 -43.10
N LEU A 339 -10.00 35.13 -43.07
CA LEU A 339 -9.43 36.45 -43.36
C LEU A 339 -9.20 36.69 -44.86
N ASP A 340 -10.24 37.26 -45.47
CA ASP A 340 -10.19 37.94 -46.76
C ASP A 340 -10.33 39.45 -46.47
N HIS A 341 -9.31 40.25 -46.83
CA HIS A 341 -9.40 41.69 -47.12
C HIS A 341 -7.99 42.33 -47.20
N HIS A 342 -7.52 42.62 -48.42
CA HIS A 342 -7.58 43.98 -48.98
C HIS A 342 -6.71 44.10 -50.25
N ARG A 343 -7.35 44.57 -51.32
CA ARG A 343 -6.71 45.26 -52.44
C ARG A 343 -6.82 46.78 -52.21
N VAL A 344 -5.72 47.47 -52.51
CA VAL A 344 -5.64 48.73 -53.29
C VAL A 344 -6.06 50.07 -52.64
N VAL A 345 -5.02 50.87 -52.37
CA VAL A 345 -4.79 52.27 -52.80
C VAL A 345 -5.56 53.46 -52.15
N PHE A 346 -4.72 54.47 -51.85
CA PHE A 346 -4.88 55.84 -51.30
C PHE A 346 -4.96 55.99 -49.78
#